data_AF-A0A9E4ENY3-F1
#
_entry.id   AF-A0A9E4ENY3-F1
#
_cell.length_a   1.000
_cell.length_b   1.000
_cell.length_c   1.000
_cell.angle_alpha   90.00
_cell.angle_beta   90.00
_cell.angle_gamma   90.00
#
_symmetry.space_group_name_H-M   'P 1'
#
loop_
_entity.id
_entity.type
_entity.pdbx_description
1 polymer ?
#
loop_
_entity_poly.entity_id
_entity_poly.type
_entity_poly.pdbx_seq_one_letter_code
_entity_poly.pdbx_strand_id
1 'polypeptide(L)'
;MDGDVVGFTDIYSIFAPALADVVLVKDRWLLGDPVGKGRHLTTEEFRQFVDGYWSIRPLSPEECETFGVIWAVCLVGKLTHYTENIERIKDVRIGSWNFHEQILKLPESVKEAESMVQCY
;
A
#
# COMPACT_ATOMS: atom_id res chain seq x y z
N MET A 1 14.38 0.03 -28.39
CA MET A 1 14.23 -0.99 -27.35
C MET A 1 12.80 -1.47 -27.47
N ASP A 2 12.60 -2.70 -27.91
CA ASP A 2 11.28 -3.34 -27.85
C ASP A 2 10.99 -3.56 -26.38
N GLY A 3 10.33 -2.58 -25.75
CA GLY A 3 9.93 -2.68 -24.36
C GLY A 3 8.84 -3.74 -24.26
N ASP A 4 9.01 -4.67 -23.32
CA ASP A 4 7.95 -5.62 -22.98
C ASP A 4 6.66 -4.84 -22.70
N VAL A 5 5.61 -5.14 -23.45
CA VAL A 5 4.30 -4.49 -23.25
C VAL A 5 3.71 -5.02 -21.96
N VAL A 6 3.62 -4.16 -20.95
CA VAL A 6 2.96 -4.47 -19.69
C VAL A 6 1.45 -4.38 -19.88
N GLY A 7 0.75 -5.50 -19.67
CA GLY A 7 -0.71 -5.56 -19.66
C GLY A 7 -1.26 -5.59 -18.24
N PHE A 8 -2.38 -4.90 -18.01
CA PHE A 8 -3.12 -4.94 -16.74
C PHE A 8 -4.41 -5.75 -16.91
N THR A 9 -4.70 -6.64 -15.96
CA THR A 9 -5.92 -7.46 -15.91
C THR A 9 -6.72 -7.16 -14.64
N ASP A 10 -7.86 -7.82 -14.45
CA ASP A 10 -8.64 -7.79 -13.20
C ASP A 10 -9.11 -6.39 -12.74
N ILE A 11 -9.57 -5.58 -13.71
CA ILE A 11 -10.12 -4.24 -13.46
C ILE A 11 -11.56 -4.37 -12.92
N TYR A 12 -11.69 -4.76 -11.65
CA TYR A 12 -12.97 -4.93 -10.95
C TYR A 12 -13.21 -3.90 -9.82
N SER A 13 -12.47 -2.78 -9.83
CA SER A 13 -12.40 -1.88 -8.66
C SER A 13 -13.61 -0.94 -8.52
N ILE A 14 -13.86 -0.56 -7.25
CA ILE A 14 -14.86 0.41 -6.79
C ILE A 14 -14.22 1.81 -6.82
N PHE A 15 -15.00 2.89 -6.92
CA PHE A 15 -14.49 4.26 -6.83
C PHE A 15 -13.65 4.48 -5.56
N ALA A 16 -12.34 4.64 -5.73
CA ALA A 16 -11.38 4.96 -4.68
C ALA A 16 -10.50 6.13 -5.13
N PRO A 17 -9.91 6.91 -4.20
CA PRO A 17 -8.90 7.90 -4.54
C PRO A 17 -7.72 7.23 -5.26
N ALA A 18 -7.23 7.82 -6.36
CA ALA A 18 -6.11 7.25 -7.12
C ALA A 18 -4.84 7.02 -6.27
N LEU A 19 -4.65 7.83 -5.22
CA LEU A 19 -3.55 7.67 -4.27
C LEU A 19 -3.67 6.39 -3.43
N ALA A 20 -4.87 5.84 -3.23
CA ALA A 20 -5.04 4.58 -2.53
C ALA A 20 -4.39 3.42 -3.31
N ASP A 21 -4.45 3.44 -4.65
CA ASP A 21 -3.78 2.44 -5.49
C ASP A 21 -2.27 2.51 -5.34
N VAL A 22 -1.71 3.72 -5.20
CA VAL A 22 -0.27 3.91 -4.91
C VAL A 22 0.11 3.25 -3.59
N VAL A 23 -0.72 3.35 -2.55
CA VAL A 23 -0.46 2.66 -1.27
C VAL A 23 -0.53 1.14 -1.42
N LEU A 24 -1.49 0.63 -2.19
CA LEU A 24 -1.66 -0.81 -2.42
C LEU A 24 -0.45 -1.44 -3.12
N VAL A 25 0.27 -0.69 -3.96
CA VAL A 25 1.48 -1.17 -4.63
C VAL A 25 2.57 -1.55 -3.62
N LYS A 26 2.81 -0.76 -2.55
CA LYS A 26 3.82 -1.10 -1.52
C LYS A 26 3.63 -2.52 -0.99
N ASP A 27 2.36 -2.87 -0.80
CA ASP A 27 1.97 -4.11 -0.17
C ASP A 27 1.85 -5.28 -1.12
N ARG A 28 1.37 -5.06 -2.36
CA ARG A 28 0.93 -6.14 -3.25
C ARG A 28 1.82 -6.36 -4.46
N TRP A 29 2.67 -5.41 -4.83
CA TRP A 29 3.39 -5.45 -6.11
C TRP A 29 4.25 -6.70 -6.32
N LEU A 30 4.94 -7.14 -5.26
CA LEU A 30 5.79 -8.33 -5.30
C LEU A 30 5.17 -9.53 -4.56
N LEU A 31 3.89 -9.46 -4.19
CA LEU A 31 3.14 -10.61 -3.69
C LEU A 31 2.53 -11.34 -4.89
N GLY A 32 3.13 -12.47 -5.27
CA GLY A 32 2.61 -13.32 -6.32
C GLY A 32 1.47 -14.21 -5.82
N ASP A 33 0.39 -14.26 -6.61
CA ASP A 33 -0.81 -15.12 -6.53
C ASP A 33 -1.52 -15.12 -5.14
N PRO A 34 -2.80 -15.55 -5.01
CA PRO A 34 -3.51 -15.55 -3.72
C PRO A 34 -2.87 -16.44 -2.64
N VAL A 35 -1.88 -17.26 -3.02
CA VAL A 35 -1.11 -18.11 -2.10
C VAL A 35 -0.02 -17.32 -1.35
N GLY A 36 0.16 -16.03 -1.66
CA GLY A 36 1.03 -15.13 -0.89
C GLY A 36 2.51 -15.42 -1.06
N LYS A 37 2.94 -15.93 -2.22
CA LYS A 37 4.36 -16.14 -2.51
C LYS A 37 4.99 -14.81 -2.92
N GLY A 38 5.80 -14.22 -2.05
CA GLY A 38 6.47 -12.96 -2.38
C GLY A 38 6.95 -12.19 -1.17
N ARG A 39 7.11 -10.88 -1.35
CA ARG A 39 7.43 -9.94 -0.28
C ARG A 39 6.78 -8.58 -0.53
N HIS A 40 6.78 -7.73 0.47
CA HIS A 40 6.46 -6.31 0.29
C HIS A 40 7.63 -5.58 -0.36
N LEU A 41 7.34 -4.44 -0.98
CA LEU A 41 8.38 -3.51 -1.42
C LEU A 41 9.14 -2.98 -0.20
N THR A 42 10.45 -2.86 -0.33
CA THR A 42 11.25 -2.08 0.61
C THR A 42 10.90 -0.60 0.48
N THR A 43 11.22 0.20 1.50
CA THR A 43 11.04 1.67 1.46
C THR A 43 11.70 2.29 0.23
N GLU A 44 12.89 1.82 -0.15
CA GLU A 44 13.64 2.35 -1.29
C GLU A 44 13.01 1.98 -2.64
N GLU A 45 12.58 0.72 -2.81
CA GLU A 45 11.87 0.31 -4.03
C GLU A 45 10.53 1.02 -4.19
N PHE A 46 9.84 1.24 -3.08
CA PHE A 46 8.60 1.99 -3.10
C PHE A 46 8.83 3.46 -3.45
N ARG A 47 9.91 4.08 -2.94
CA ARG A 47 10.32 5.44 -3.37
C ARG A 47 10.56 5.52 -4.87
N GLN A 48 11.29 4.56 -5.44
CA GLN A 48 11.53 4.51 -6.90
C GLN A 48 10.23 4.37 -7.70
N PHE A 49 9.28 3.56 -7.21
CA PHE A 49 7.95 3.45 -7.83
C PHE A 49 7.21 4.79 -7.80
N VAL A 50 7.19 5.43 -6.63
CA VAL A 50 6.53 6.72 -6.38
C VAL A 50 7.12 7.81 -7.28
N ASP A 51 8.44 7.90 -7.38
CA ASP A 51 9.14 8.84 -8.30
C ASP A 51 8.74 8.58 -9.76
N GLY A 52 8.69 7.31 -10.17
CA GLY A 52 8.25 6.91 -11.50
C GLY A 52 6.80 7.32 -11.79
N TYR A 53 5.89 7.09 -10.85
CA TYR A 53 4.49 7.45 -10.97
C TYR A 53 4.31 8.97 -11.08
N TRP A 54 4.97 9.74 -10.21
CA TRP A 54 4.88 11.21 -10.24
C TRP A 54 5.49 11.85 -11.47
N SER A 55 6.47 11.20 -12.13
CA SER A 55 7.04 11.70 -13.39
C SER A 55 6.03 11.75 -14.54
N ILE A 56 4.97 10.93 -14.46
CA ILE A 56 3.88 10.87 -15.45
C ILE A 56 2.65 11.64 -14.97
N ARG A 57 2.34 11.56 -13.68
CA ARG A 57 1.20 12.24 -13.06
C ARG A 57 1.68 12.99 -11.81
N PRO A 58 2.15 14.24 -11.93
CA PRO A 58 2.54 15.03 -10.78
C PRO A 58 1.39 15.20 -9.79
N LEU A 59 1.70 15.22 -8.50
CA LEU A 59 0.74 15.44 -7.43
C LEU A 59 0.24 16.90 -7.42
N SER A 60 -1.05 17.09 -7.14
CA SER A 60 -1.53 18.41 -6.73
C SER A 60 -1.15 18.72 -5.28
N PRO A 61 -1.12 20.00 -4.86
CA PRO A 61 -0.90 20.35 -3.47
C PRO A 61 -1.85 19.65 -2.49
N GLU A 62 -3.14 19.53 -2.84
CA GLU A 62 -4.12 18.85 -1.99
C GLU A 62 -3.82 17.35 -1.85
N GLU A 63 -3.33 16.72 -2.92
CA GLU A 63 -2.90 15.33 -2.90
C GLU A 63 -1.68 15.11 -2.02
N CYS A 64 -0.73 16.05 -2.01
CA CYS A 64 0.41 16.03 -1.10
C CYS A 64 -0.03 16.09 0.37
N GLU A 65 -0.94 17.02 0.69
CA GLU A 65 -1.45 17.22 2.05
C GLU A 65 -2.28 16.03 2.55
N THR A 66 -3.00 15.36 1.65
CA THR A 66 -3.90 14.25 2.01
C THR A 66 -3.26 12.87 1.93
N PHE A 67 -2.06 12.74 1.33
CA PHE A 67 -1.41 11.44 1.12
C PHE A 67 -1.20 10.67 2.43
N GLY A 68 -0.71 11.33 3.49
CA GLY A 68 -0.51 10.70 4.80
C GLY A 68 -1.81 10.17 5.42
N VAL A 69 -2.93 10.87 5.21
CA VAL A 69 -4.26 10.43 5.67
C VAL A 69 -4.73 9.21 4.87
N ILE A 70 -4.58 9.26 3.54
CA ILE A 70 -4.96 8.14 2.67
C ILE A 70 -4.15 6.89 3.02
N TRP A 71 -2.84 7.06 3.26
CA TRP A 71 -1.95 6.01 3.74
C TRP A 71 -2.47 5.35 5.03
N ALA A 72 -2.78 6.16 6.04
CA ALA A 72 -3.30 5.67 7.32
C ALA A 72 -4.61 4.90 7.13
N VAL A 73 -5.53 5.42 6.32
CA VAL A 73 -6.83 4.78 6.04
C VAL A 73 -6.62 3.42 5.34
N CYS A 74 -5.72 3.34 4.36
CA CYS A 74 -5.39 2.08 3.67
C CYS A 74 -4.79 1.04 4.64
N LEU A 75 -3.89 1.45 5.53
CA LEU A 75 -3.31 0.55 6.53
C LEU A 75 -4.37 0.04 7.52
N VAL A 76 -5.24 0.93 8.02
CA VAL A 76 -6.34 0.53 8.91
C VAL A 76 -7.31 -0.41 8.20
N GLY A 77 -7.69 -0.11 6.94
CA GLY A 77 -8.57 -0.99 6.15
C GLY A 77 -7.99 -2.39 5.95
N LYS A 78 -6.67 -2.48 5.70
CA LYS A 78 -5.95 -3.76 5.63
C LYS A 78 -5.99 -4.52 6.95
N LEU A 79 -5.72 -3.84 8.06
CA LEU A 79 -5.77 -4.40 9.41
C LEU A 79 -7.17 -4.95 9.75
N THR A 80 -8.22 -4.21 9.41
CA THR A 80 -9.62 -4.66 9.58
C THR A 80 -9.92 -5.89 8.72
N HIS A 81 -9.55 -5.86 7.43
CA HIS A 81 -9.79 -6.98 6.52
C HIS A 81 -9.11 -8.27 6.99
N TYR A 82 -7.89 -8.20 7.52
CA TYR A 82 -7.24 -9.38 8.10
C TYR A 82 -7.94 -9.87 9.35
N THR A 83 -8.41 -8.96 10.21
CA THR A 83 -9.14 -9.32 11.43
C THR A 83 -10.44 -10.07 11.10
N GLU A 84 -11.25 -9.55 10.16
CA GLU A 84 -12.49 -10.20 9.71
C GLU A 84 -12.26 -11.58 9.09
N ASN A 85 -11.19 -11.75 8.31
CA ASN A 85 -10.84 -13.04 7.74
C ASN A 85 -10.32 -14.03 8.80
N ILE A 86 -9.61 -13.57 9.84
CA ILE A 86 -9.16 -14.41 10.95
C ILE A 86 -10.38 -14.90 11.77
N GLU A 87 -11.35 -14.03 12.07
CA GLU A 87 -12.58 -14.44 12.76
C GLU A 87 -13.35 -15.52 11.99
N ARG A 88 -13.25 -15.52 10.66
CA ARG A 88 -13.84 -16.55 9.80
C ARG A 88 -13.04 -17.86 9.79
N ILE A 89 -11.74 -17.82 10.01
CA ILE A 89 -10.85 -19.00 10.04
C ILE A 89 -10.59 -19.38 11.51
N LYS A 90 -11.51 -20.16 12.09
CA LYS A 90 -11.56 -20.55 13.51
C LYS A 90 -10.32 -21.29 14.09
N ASP A 91 -9.25 -21.51 13.33
CA ASP A 91 -8.10 -22.36 13.71
C ASP A 91 -6.72 -21.71 13.53
N VAL A 92 -6.62 -20.41 13.27
CA VAL A 92 -5.30 -19.76 13.15
C VAL A 92 -4.75 -19.46 14.54
N ARG A 93 -3.59 -20.05 14.89
CA ARG A 93 -2.83 -19.68 16.09
C ARG A 93 -2.44 -18.20 15.99
N ILE A 94 -3.15 -17.36 16.74
CA ILE A 94 -3.04 -15.88 16.84
C ILE A 94 -1.64 -15.40 17.28
N GLY A 95 -0.73 -16.31 17.67
CA GLY A 95 0.59 -15.98 18.23
C GLY A 95 1.64 -15.41 17.27
N SER A 96 1.33 -15.15 16.00
CA SER A 96 2.32 -14.65 15.01
C SER A 96 2.04 -13.24 14.48
N TRP A 97 0.91 -12.63 14.83
CA TRP A 97 0.53 -11.31 14.30
C TRP A 97 0.48 -10.28 15.43
N ASN A 98 1.53 -9.46 15.51
CA ASN A 98 1.65 -8.40 16.49
C ASN A 98 0.85 -7.15 16.03
N PHE A 99 -0.48 -7.31 15.89
CA PHE A 99 -1.42 -6.28 15.45
C PHE A 99 -1.29 -5.00 16.29
N HIS A 100 -1.13 -5.17 17.60
CA HIS A 100 -0.90 -4.07 18.52
C HIS A 100 0.36 -3.28 18.17
N GLU A 101 1.47 -3.96 17.84
CA GLU A 101 2.70 -3.29 17.40
C GLU A 101 2.53 -2.58 16.06
N GLN A 102 1.73 -3.12 15.14
CA GLN A 102 1.45 -2.45 13.86
C GLN A 102 0.64 -1.17 14.07
N ILE A 103 -0.37 -1.19 14.95
CA ILE A 103 -1.12 0.02 15.33
C ILE A 103 -0.19 1.05 15.98
N LEU A 104 0.67 0.63 16.91
CA LEU A 104 1.62 1.53 17.57
C LEU A 104 2.62 2.16 16.58
N LYS A 105 2.94 1.47 15.48
CA LYS A 105 3.83 1.94 14.41
C LYS A 105 3.12 2.77 13.33
N LEU A 106 1.79 2.93 13.38
CA LEU A 106 1.05 3.74 12.41
C LEU A 106 1.58 5.18 12.30
N PRO A 107 1.83 5.92 13.40
CA PRO A 107 2.32 7.30 13.31
C PRO A 107 3.68 7.42 12.60
N GLU A 108 4.59 6.47 12.85
CA GLU A 108 5.91 6.43 12.19
C GLU A 108 5.77 6.09 10.71
N SER A 109 4.89 5.14 10.38
CA SER A 109 4.62 4.72 9.01
C SER A 109 4.01 5.86 8.17
N VAL A 110 3.16 6.71 8.79
CA VAL A 110 2.61 7.91 8.15
C VAL A 110 3.71 8.93 7.87
N LYS A 111 4.58 9.21 8.84
CA LYS A 111 5.72 10.12 8.63
C LYS A 111 6.68 9.62 7.55
N GLU A 112 6.91 8.32 7.50
CA GLU A 112 7.70 7.68 6.43
C GLU A 112 7.04 7.96 5.07
N ALA A 113 5.73 7.76 4.94
CA ALA A 113 4.99 8.02 3.71
C ALA A 113 5.02 9.51 3.31
N GLU A 114 4.79 10.42 4.26
CA GLU A 114 4.88 11.88 4.03
C GLU A 114 6.28 12.29 3.55
N SER A 115 7.35 11.68 4.08
CA SER A 115 8.71 11.98 3.64
C SER A 115 9.00 11.58 2.19
N MET A 116 8.20 10.69 1.61
CA MET A 116 8.33 10.26 0.21
C MET A 116 7.60 11.18 -0.76
N VAL A 117 6.79 12.12 -0.24
CA VAL A 117 5.99 13.05 -1.01
C VAL A 117 6.44 14.46 -0.65
N GLN A 118 7.56 14.89 -1.23
CA GLN A 118 7.99 16.29 -1.15
C GLN A 118 7.51 17.04 -2.39
N CYS A 119 6.61 17.98 -2.17
CA CYS A 119 6.04 18.80 -3.25
C CYS A 119 6.87 20.08 -3.37
N TYR A 120 7.43 20.28 -4.57
CA TYR A 120 8.22 21.46 -4.95
C TYR A 120 7.32 22.55 -5.55
#